data_AF-A0A8S7IE33-F1
#
_entry.id   AF-A0A8S7IE33-F1
#
_cell.length_a   1.000
_cell.length_b   1.000
_cell.length_c   1.000
_cell.angle_alpha   90.00
_cell.angle_beta   90.00
_cell.angle_gamma   90.00
#
_symmetry.space_group_name_H-M   'P 1'
#
loop_
_entity.id
_entity.type
_entity.pdbx_description
1 polymer ?
#
loop_
_entity_poly.entity_id
_entity_poly.type
_entity_poly.pdbx_seq_one_letter_code
_entity_poly.pdbx_strand_id
1 'polypeptide(L)'
;MNGELVDIHGQPLRQSMGYSGGGSGFGGQMAEWLPAPESADVALLPSIHLGNARADDLVRNNGIASNAVEIHKDHIVGHMFRLSYRPNWRWLGMSEADSHAFIEDVEAAWMEYCDPVFGTMDVEGRRSFTEFIREGVGVHTFNGEIFVQP
;
A
#
# COMPACT_ATOMS: atom_id res chain seq x y z
N MET A 1 12.19 44.50 30.05
CA MET A 1 11.84 45.26 28.83
C MET A 1 11.62 44.24 27.73
N ASN A 2 10.37 44.01 27.34
CA ASN A 2 10.04 43.10 26.23
C ASN A 2 10.15 43.89 24.93
N GLY A 3 11.18 43.63 24.13
CA GLY A 3 11.31 44.20 22.80
C GLY A 3 10.51 43.37 21.80
N GLU A 4 9.46 43.95 21.23
CA GLU A 4 8.68 43.34 20.15
C GLU A 4 9.31 43.70 18.81
N LEU A 5 9.50 42.73 17.92
CA LEU A 5 10.08 42.95 16.59
C LEU A 5 8.99 43.47 15.65
N VAL A 6 9.31 44.53 14.92
CA VAL A 6 8.36 45.31 14.12
C VAL A 6 8.84 45.36 12.68
N ASP A 7 7.92 45.27 11.72
CA ASP A 7 8.21 45.37 10.30
C ASP A 7 8.56 46.82 9.88
N ILE A 8 8.89 46.99 8.59
CA ILE A 8 9.26 48.30 8.01
C ILE A 8 8.13 49.34 8.05
N HIS A 9 6.90 48.94 8.37
CA HIS A 9 5.71 49.78 8.46
C HIS A 9 5.24 49.99 9.91
N GLY A 10 6.05 49.59 10.89
CA GLY A 10 5.70 49.80 12.28
C GLY A 10 4.66 48.80 12.81
N GLN A 11 4.35 47.73 12.06
CA GLN A 11 3.44 46.67 12.49
C GLN A 11 4.22 45.51 13.10
N PRO A 12 3.72 44.85 14.16
CA PRO A 12 4.38 43.68 14.72
C PRO A 12 4.67 42.63 13.65
N LEU A 13 5.93 42.17 13.57
CA LEU A 13 6.33 41.13 12.63
C LEU A 13 5.52 39.87 12.94
N ARG A 14 4.68 39.44 11.99
CA ARG A 14 3.91 38.19 12.12
C ARG A 14 4.90 37.05 12.37
N GLN A 15 4.81 36.39 13.52
CA GLN A 15 5.51 35.13 13.76
C GLN A 15 5.06 34.15 12.68
N SER A 16 5.92 33.92 11.69
CA SER A 16 5.71 32.88 10.71
C SER A 16 5.97 31.53 11.41
N MET A 17 4.92 30.98 12.02
CA MET A 17 4.89 29.56 12.32
C MET A 17 4.51 28.83 11.04
N GLY A 18 5.36 27.91 10.57
CA GLY A 18 5.24 27.23 9.27
C GLY A 18 4.00 26.34 9.09
N TYR A 19 3.07 26.33 10.05
CA TYR A 19 1.82 25.58 9.99
C TYR A 19 0.63 26.49 10.32
N SER A 20 -0.19 26.81 9.32
CA SER A 20 -1.42 27.61 9.46
C SER A 20 -2.67 26.77 9.77
N GLY A 21 -2.53 25.45 9.96
CA GLY A 21 -3.63 24.53 10.22
C GLY A 21 -4.20 24.61 11.64
N GLY A 22 -3.50 25.25 12.57
CA GLY A 22 -3.93 25.48 13.96
C GLY A 22 -4.85 26.70 14.16
N GLY A 23 -5.53 27.16 13.11
CA GLY A 23 -6.46 28.30 13.17
C GLY A 23 -7.63 28.07 14.13
N SER A 24 -8.33 29.15 14.51
CA SER A 24 -9.32 29.23 15.61
C SER A 24 -10.55 28.31 15.52
N GLY A 25 -10.64 27.42 14.54
CA GLY A 25 -11.79 26.54 14.30
C GLY A 25 -12.04 25.49 15.38
N PHE A 26 -11.04 25.19 16.23
CA PHE A 26 -11.13 24.21 17.33
C PHE A 26 -10.57 24.75 18.66
N GLY A 27 -10.92 25.99 19.02
CA GLY A 27 -10.52 26.60 20.30
C GLY A 27 -9.01 26.82 20.48
N GLY A 28 -8.24 26.82 19.38
CA GLY A 28 -6.78 27.02 19.41
C GLY A 28 -5.99 25.82 19.91
N GLN A 29 -6.60 24.64 20.09
CA GLN A 29 -5.91 23.45 20.61
C GLN A 29 -4.71 22.99 19.75
N MET A 30 -4.76 23.26 18.44
CA MET A 30 -3.67 22.95 17.52
C MET A 30 -2.71 24.13 17.27
N ALA A 31 -2.90 25.26 17.97
CA ALA A 31 -2.03 26.43 17.82
C ALA A 31 -0.60 26.17 18.34
N GLU A 32 -0.46 25.31 19.34
CA GLU A 32 0.82 24.88 19.93
C GLU A 32 1.20 23.44 19.56
N TRP A 33 0.52 22.86 18.56
CA TRP A 33 0.84 21.50 18.15
C TRP A 33 2.19 21.47 17.43
N LEU A 34 3.18 20.91 18.13
CA LEU A 34 4.54 20.70 17.65
C LEU A 34 4.75 19.18 17.48
N PRO A 35 4.47 18.60 16.30
CA PRO A 35 4.71 17.18 16.07
C PRO A 35 6.21 16.87 16.18
N ALA A 36 6.54 15.72 16.78
CA ALA A 36 7.92 15.25 16.80
C ALA A 36 8.40 14.98 15.36
N PRO A 37 9.67 15.27 15.03
CA PRO A 37 10.24 14.91 13.73
C PRO A 37 10.49 13.39 13.71
N GLU A 38 9.47 12.63 13.33
CA GLU A 38 9.51 11.17 13.23
C GLU A 38 9.13 10.70 11.83
N SER A 39 9.56 9.50 11.46
CA SER A 39 9.11 8.88 10.21
C SER A 39 7.64 8.48 10.33
N ALA A 40 6.95 8.37 9.19
CA ALA A 40 5.55 7.96 9.16
C ALA A 40 5.31 6.61 9.87
N ASP A 41 6.26 5.69 9.78
CA ASP A 41 6.19 4.39 10.45
C ASP A 41 6.25 4.54 11.98
N VAL A 42 7.24 5.29 12.50
CA VAL A 42 7.39 5.51 13.94
C VAL A 42 6.17 6.21 14.55
N ALA A 43 5.57 7.14 13.83
CA ALA A 43 4.33 7.82 14.24
C ALA A 43 3.15 6.84 14.41
N LEU A 44 3.11 5.75 13.63
CA LEU A 44 2.02 4.78 13.64
C LEU A 44 2.18 3.71 14.73
N LEU A 45 3.42 3.32 15.06
CA LEU A 45 3.73 2.24 16.01
C LEU A 45 2.94 2.28 17.33
N PRO A 46 2.74 3.44 18.00
CA PRO A 46 2.01 3.46 19.27
C PRO A 46 0.54 3.02 19.16
N SER A 47 -0.05 3.14 17.97
CA SER A 47 -1.47 2.92 17.74
C SER A 47 -1.78 1.74 16.80
N ILE A 48 -0.76 1.18 16.14
CA ILE A 48 -0.93 0.17 15.09
C ILE A 48 -1.66 -1.08 15.58
N HIS A 49 -1.35 -1.57 16.78
CA HIS A 49 -2.01 -2.76 17.34
C HIS A 49 -3.52 -2.54 17.58
N LEU A 50 -3.88 -1.35 18.09
CA LEU A 50 -5.29 -1.00 18.30
C LEU A 50 -5.99 -0.74 16.95
N GLY A 51 -5.30 -0.14 15.99
CA GLY A 51 -5.78 0.06 14.63
C GLY A 51 -6.12 -1.27 13.95
N ASN A 52 -5.18 -2.22 13.96
CA ASN A 52 -5.35 -3.55 13.37
C ASN A 52 -6.46 -4.33 14.07
N ALA A 53 -6.55 -4.28 15.41
CA ALA A 53 -7.64 -4.92 16.14
C ALA A 53 -9.03 -4.36 15.75
N ARG A 54 -9.14 -3.05 15.54
CA ARG A 54 -10.38 -2.42 15.07
C ARG A 54 -10.70 -2.77 13.62
N ALA A 55 -9.70 -2.82 12.75
CA ALA A 55 -9.88 -3.21 11.36
C ALA A 55 -10.33 -4.68 11.24
N ASP A 56 -9.71 -5.57 12.01
CA ASP A 56 -10.08 -6.99 12.10
C ASP A 56 -11.51 -7.19 12.61
N ASP A 57 -11.90 -6.48 13.68
CA ASP A 57 -13.28 -6.48 14.19
C ASP A 57 -14.27 -5.98 13.13
N LEU A 58 -13.93 -4.88 12.45
CA LEU A 58 -14.77 -4.30 11.40
C LEU A 58 -14.98 -5.27 10.23
N VAL A 59 -13.91 -5.91 9.73
CA VAL A 59 -13.99 -6.84 8.60
C VAL A 59 -14.78 -8.10 8.96
N ARG A 60 -14.65 -8.59 10.20
CA ARG A 60 -15.39 -9.79 10.67
C ARG A 60 -16.88 -9.54 10.91
N ASN A 61 -17.24 -8.35 11.39
CA ASN A 61 -18.60 -8.07 11.87
C ASN A 61 -19.44 -7.18 10.93
N ASN A 62 -18.85 -6.56 9.92
CA ASN A 62 -19.56 -5.70 8.97
C ASN A 62 -19.49 -6.22 7.54
N GLY A 63 -20.63 -6.63 6.99
CA GLY A 63 -20.73 -7.16 5.62
C GLY A 63 -20.30 -6.16 4.53
N ILE A 64 -20.45 -4.85 4.74
CA ILE A 64 -19.99 -3.82 3.80
C ILE A 64 -18.45 -3.79 3.78
N ALA A 65 -17.81 -3.83 4.95
CA ALA A 65 -16.35 -3.83 5.06
C ALA A 65 -15.76 -5.13 4.49
N SER A 66 -16.35 -6.28 4.84
CA SER A 66 -15.96 -7.58 4.30
C SER A 66 -16.05 -7.60 2.77
N ASN A 67 -17.17 -7.13 2.21
CA ASN A 67 -17.34 -7.06 0.76
C ASN A 67 -16.38 -6.06 0.09
N ALA A 68 -16.03 -4.96 0.77
CA ALA A 68 -15.04 -4.02 0.26
C ALA A 68 -13.65 -4.65 0.11
N VAL A 69 -13.24 -5.52 1.05
CA VAL A 69 -11.99 -6.29 0.96
C VAL A 69 -12.05 -7.28 -0.22
N GLU A 70 -13.16 -7.99 -0.41
CA GLU A 70 -13.33 -8.90 -1.55
C GLU A 70 -13.24 -8.17 -2.90
N ILE A 71 -13.96 -7.05 -3.03
CA ILE A 71 -13.90 -6.20 -4.23
C ILE A 71 -12.48 -5.70 -4.49
N HIS A 72 -11.74 -5.32 -3.44
CA HIS A 72 -10.36 -4.87 -3.59
C HIS A 72 -9.43 -5.97 -4.11
N LYS A 73 -9.58 -7.20 -3.59
CA LYS A 73 -8.85 -8.38 -4.10
C LYS A 73 -9.19 -8.66 -5.56
N ASP A 74 -10.47 -8.57 -5.93
CA ASP A 74 -10.92 -8.81 -7.31
C ASP A 74 -10.43 -7.75 -8.29
N HIS A 75 -10.40 -6.48 -7.89
CA HIS A 75 -9.91 -5.41 -8.75
C HIS A 75 -8.40 -5.47 -9.00
N ILE A 76 -7.62 -5.92 -8.02
CA ILE A 76 -6.16 -5.97 -8.13
C ILE A 76 -5.70 -7.28 -8.79
N VAL A 77 -6.17 -8.42 -8.27
CA VAL A 77 -5.68 -9.74 -8.68
C VAL A 77 -6.58 -10.35 -9.75
N GLY A 78 -7.89 -10.14 -9.64
CA GLY A 78 -8.87 -10.80 -10.49
C GLY A 78 -8.88 -12.32 -10.30
N HIS A 79 -9.39 -13.02 -11.30
CA HIS A 79 -9.51 -14.48 -11.28
C HIS A 79 -8.14 -15.20 -11.23
N MET A 80 -7.10 -14.62 -11.83
CA MET A 80 -5.80 -15.27 -12.03
C MET A 80 -4.69 -14.23 -12.14
N PHE A 81 -3.62 -14.40 -11.38
CA PHE A 81 -2.50 -13.47 -11.38
C PHE A 81 -1.52 -13.75 -12.53
N ARG A 82 -1.74 -13.08 -13.65
CA ARG A 82 -0.97 -13.28 -14.89
C ARG A 82 0.26 -12.38 -14.98
N LEU A 83 1.36 -12.94 -15.44
CA LEU A 83 2.51 -12.17 -15.90
C LEU A 83 2.15 -11.47 -17.22
N SER A 84 2.51 -10.19 -17.33
CA SER A 84 2.52 -9.47 -18.62
C SER A 84 3.98 -9.19 -18.98
N TYR A 85 4.57 -10.07 -19.78
CA TYR A 85 5.99 -9.98 -20.08
C TYR A 85 6.23 -9.08 -21.30
N ARG A 86 6.96 -7.98 -21.08
CA ARG A 86 7.28 -6.98 -22.13
C ARG A 86 8.79 -6.77 -22.26
N PRO A 87 9.54 -7.78 -22.76
CA PRO A 87 10.97 -7.64 -22.97
C PRO A 87 11.30 -6.64 -24.08
N ASN A 88 12.43 -5.95 -23.95
CA ASN A 88 12.98 -5.16 -25.06
C ASN A 88 13.65 -6.09 -26.08
N TRP A 89 12.84 -6.69 -26.95
CA TRP A 89 13.27 -7.69 -27.92
C TRP A 89 14.32 -7.16 -28.91
N ARG A 90 14.28 -5.86 -29.25
CA ARG A 90 15.29 -5.23 -30.12
C ARG A 90 16.67 -5.23 -29.48
N TRP A 91 16.73 -4.94 -28.18
CA TRP A 91 17.98 -5.01 -27.42
C TRP A 91 18.49 -6.44 -27.30
N LEU A 92 17.59 -7.42 -27.18
CA LEU A 92 17.92 -8.84 -27.16
C LEU A 92 18.35 -9.38 -28.54
N GLY A 93 18.31 -8.56 -29.60
CA GLY A 93 18.67 -8.97 -30.96
C GLY A 93 17.69 -9.96 -31.58
N MET A 94 16.46 -10.04 -31.05
CA MET A 94 15.42 -10.94 -31.54
C MET A 94 14.68 -10.31 -32.73
N SER A 95 14.08 -11.15 -33.57
CA SER A 95 13.05 -10.68 -34.48
C SER A 95 11.74 -10.45 -33.72
N GLU A 96 10.85 -9.63 -34.30
CA GLU A 96 9.52 -9.39 -33.71
C GLU A 96 8.72 -10.71 -33.62
N ALA A 97 8.78 -11.55 -34.65
CA ALA A 97 8.10 -12.84 -34.66
C ALA A 97 8.61 -13.78 -33.55
N ASP A 98 9.94 -13.88 -33.38
CA ASP A 98 10.53 -14.69 -32.33
C ASP A 98 10.21 -14.15 -30.93
N SER A 99 10.07 -12.82 -30.82
CA SER A 99 9.72 -12.19 -29.54
C SER A 99 8.32 -12.55 -29.07
N HIS A 100 7.36 -12.67 -29.99
CA HIS A 100 5.98 -13.04 -29.65
C HIS A 100 5.93 -14.48 -29.15
N ALA A 101 6.57 -15.42 -29.86
CA ALA A 101 6.66 -16.81 -29.45
C ALA A 101 7.35 -16.97 -28.09
N PHE A 102 8.46 -16.22 -27.88
CA PHE A 102 9.17 -16.25 -26.60
C PHE A 102 8.34 -15.69 -25.44
N ILE A 103 7.56 -14.63 -25.66
CA ILE A 103 6.66 -14.08 -24.64
C ILE A 103 5.59 -15.12 -24.27
N GLU A 104 5.00 -15.79 -25.26
CA GLU A 104 4.00 -16.85 -25.04
C GLU A 104 4.59 -18.01 -24.22
N ASP A 105 5.79 -18.48 -24.57
CA ASP A 105 6.48 -19.54 -23.81
C ASP A 105 6.75 -19.13 -22.36
N VAL A 106 7.20 -17.89 -22.13
CA VAL A 106 7.49 -17.38 -20.78
C VAL A 106 6.20 -17.21 -19.96
N GLU A 107 5.14 -16.66 -20.55
CA GLU A 107 3.86 -16.50 -19.87
C GLU A 107 3.19 -17.85 -19.59
N ALA A 108 3.32 -18.83 -20.48
CA ALA A 108 2.85 -20.20 -20.27
C ALA A 108 3.63 -20.90 -19.14
N ALA A 109 4.96 -20.81 -19.15
CA ALA A 109 5.80 -21.39 -18.10
C ALA A 109 5.54 -20.74 -16.74
N TRP A 110 5.31 -19.42 -16.71
CA TRP A 110 4.89 -18.71 -15.50
C TRP A 110 3.57 -19.26 -14.98
N MET A 111 2.56 -19.40 -15.85
CA MET A 111 1.26 -19.92 -15.46
C MET A 111 1.33 -21.35 -14.93
N GLU A 112 2.10 -22.23 -15.57
CA GLU A 112 2.31 -23.59 -15.09
C GLU A 112 3.00 -23.63 -13.73
N TYR A 113 3.95 -22.72 -13.47
CA TYR A 113 4.61 -22.66 -12.16
C TYR A 113 3.68 -22.12 -11.06
N CYS A 114 2.94 -21.05 -11.36
CA CYS A 114 2.13 -20.32 -10.38
C CYS A 114 0.79 -21.01 -10.07
N ASP A 115 0.11 -21.49 -11.09
CA ASP A 115 -1.24 -22.06 -11.00
C ASP A 115 -1.34 -23.32 -11.91
N PRO A 116 -0.55 -24.38 -11.64
CA PRO A 116 -0.55 -25.60 -12.46
C PRO A 116 -1.90 -26.30 -12.45
N VAL A 117 -2.19 -27.03 -13.54
CA VAL A 117 -3.35 -27.95 -13.59
C VAL A 117 -3.17 -29.12 -12.61
N PHE A 118 -1.93 -29.55 -12.39
CA PHE A 118 -1.58 -30.65 -11.50
C PHE A 118 -0.43 -30.25 -10.56
N GLY A 119 -0.66 -30.35 -9.25
CA GLY A 119 0.30 -29.93 -8.23
C GLY A 119 -0.03 -28.55 -7.68
N THR A 120 0.84 -28.02 -6.82
CA THR A 120 0.71 -26.68 -6.23
C THR A 120 2.08 -26.05 -6.04
N MET A 121 2.13 -24.71 -6.08
CA MET A 121 3.35 -23.97 -5.74
C MET A 121 3.67 -24.03 -4.24
N ASP A 122 2.64 -24.13 -3.40
CA ASP A 122 2.80 -24.30 -1.96
C ASP A 122 3.42 -25.65 -1.60
N VAL A 123 4.40 -25.64 -0.69
CA VAL A 123 5.04 -26.84 -0.13
C VAL A 123 4.03 -27.77 0.54
N GLU A 124 2.94 -27.22 1.09
CA GLU A 124 1.90 -28.00 1.73
C GLU A 124 0.96 -28.70 0.73
N GLY A 125 0.99 -28.35 -0.56
CA GLY A 125 0.11 -28.99 -1.53
C GLY A 125 -1.28 -28.33 -1.65
N ARG A 126 -1.50 -27.14 -1.07
CA ARG A 126 -2.86 -26.62 -0.86
C ARG A 126 -3.23 -25.37 -1.61
N ARG A 127 -2.27 -24.46 -1.81
CA ARG A 127 -2.54 -23.15 -2.39
C ARG A 127 -1.76 -22.87 -3.66
N SER A 128 -2.38 -22.13 -4.56
CA SER A 128 -1.75 -21.61 -5.75
C SER A 128 -1.09 -20.25 -5.50
N PHE A 129 -0.26 -19.79 -6.44
CA PHE A 129 0.34 -18.47 -6.35
C PHE A 129 -0.71 -17.36 -6.38
N THR A 130 -1.73 -17.49 -7.24
CA THR A 130 -2.84 -16.53 -7.28
C THR A 130 -3.49 -16.40 -5.90
N GLU A 131 -3.69 -17.50 -5.18
CA GLU A 131 -4.27 -17.47 -3.83
C GLU A 131 -3.35 -16.77 -2.82
N PHE A 132 -2.03 -16.98 -2.89
CA PHE A 132 -1.08 -16.23 -2.06
C PHE A 132 -1.14 -14.72 -2.32
N ILE A 133 -1.21 -14.30 -3.59
CA ILE A 133 -1.34 -12.88 -3.93
C ILE A 133 -2.67 -12.32 -3.43
N ARG A 134 -3.78 -13.07 -3.58
CA ARG A 134 -5.10 -12.65 -3.07
C ARG A 134 -5.11 -12.53 -1.54
N GLU A 135 -4.45 -13.45 -0.83
CA GLU A 135 -4.26 -13.36 0.62
C GLU A 135 -3.45 -12.12 0.98
N GLY A 136 -2.31 -11.90 0.34
CA GLY A 136 -1.46 -10.72 0.58
C GLY A 136 -2.24 -9.41 0.38
N VAL A 137 -2.91 -9.25 -0.77
CA VAL A 137 -3.75 -8.07 -1.03
C VAL A 137 -4.84 -7.92 0.02
N GLY A 138 -5.48 -9.01 0.43
CA GLY A 138 -6.46 -9.03 1.51
C GLY A 138 -5.87 -8.48 2.82
N VAL A 139 -4.77 -9.04 3.29
CA VAL A 139 -4.08 -8.63 4.53
C VAL A 139 -3.67 -7.16 4.46
N HIS A 140 -3.10 -6.71 3.34
CA HIS A 140 -2.73 -5.30 3.17
C HIS A 140 -3.93 -4.36 3.28
N THR A 141 -5.08 -4.76 2.75
CA THR A 141 -6.28 -3.91 2.70
C THR A 141 -6.76 -3.49 4.08
N PHE A 142 -6.69 -4.39 5.08
CA PHE A 142 -7.20 -4.10 6.41
C PHE A 142 -6.11 -3.96 7.49
N ASN A 143 -4.92 -4.56 7.33
CA ASN A 143 -3.81 -4.41 8.27
C ASN A 143 -2.75 -3.39 7.81
N GLY A 144 -2.77 -2.97 6.55
CA GLY A 144 -1.81 -2.00 6.01
C GLY A 144 -0.43 -2.57 5.66
N GLU A 145 -0.16 -3.85 5.94
CA GLU A 145 1.14 -4.49 5.74
C GLU A 145 1.00 -5.94 5.24
N ILE A 146 2.04 -6.45 4.57
CA ILE A 146 2.17 -7.86 4.16
C ILE A 146 3.60 -8.29 4.47
N PHE A 147 3.77 -9.48 5.03
CA PHE A 147 5.08 -10.11 5.18
C PHE A 147 5.12 -11.40 4.37
N VAL A 148 6.25 -11.62 3.72
CA VAL A 148 6.57 -12.89 3.07
C VAL A 148 7.84 -13.41 3.75
N GLN A 149 7.77 -14.60 4.33
CA GLN A 149 8.95 -15.25 4.88
C GLN A 149 9.71 -15.95 3.73
N PRO A 150 11.03 -15.76 3.62
CA PRO A 150 11.85 -16.42 2.59
C PRO A 150 11.93 -17.93 2.77
#